data_AF-A0A0E3LNT9-F1
#
_entry.id   AF-A0A0E3LNT9-F1
#
_cell.length_a   1.000
_cell.length_b   1.000
_cell.length_c   1.000
_cell.angle_alpha   90.00
_cell.angle_beta   90.00
_cell.angle_gamma   90.00
#
_symmetry.space_group_name_H-M   'P 1'
#
loop_
_entity.id
_entity.type
_entity.pdbx_description
1 polymer ?
#
loop_
_entity_poly.entity_id
_entity_poly.type
_entity_poly.pdbx_seq_one_letter_code
_entity_poly.pdbx_strand_id
1 'polypeptide(L)'
;MAVTRCTKMAYASADDMVFGKAVTPVKTGLELEIGAGYTTPEVNYAPRPEAGASKEKLIKEYERITTDIMARMVQIGAPAVVLETEHVQQMSNHPDWGAAVAHAQKTIMEDYHDEYGIKCALRHTIGDIRETRDFLALRGDKYSVFMEAFEQCAQNGADMLAVESMGGKEVFDYAILRNDMAGVLYGIGVLGSIDMEMIWQDIASVAKKNNVIASGDTDCAQANTAMFIAGGLLDKNLAHTLAIIARTISAARSLVAYEAGAAGPGKDCGYENTIVKSIAGVPIAQEGKTSTCAHSDLMGNIVMQCCDLWSNESVEYHGEFGGTTVQCWGETLAYDCALMNVALDSGNEKILRDMFVASDIYRDAQGYVLAYPNAYRVGQAIATDGNDIYLRAKNAAIECINIVEEGAKGKLELSRFEAKALADAKAAFEALTDDKEKFMSDCLTKYKQEVKVFKPENYDL
;
A
#
# COMPACT_ATOMS: atom_id res chain seq x y z
N MET A 1 -3.87 -2.68 -23.23
CA MET A 1 -2.56 -2.67 -23.93
C MET A 1 -1.67 -3.75 -23.30
N ALA A 2 -0.57 -4.20 -23.90
CA ALA A 2 0.32 -5.12 -23.20
C ALA A 2 1.09 -4.36 -22.10
N VAL A 3 1.07 -4.84 -20.86
CA VAL A 3 1.87 -4.27 -19.74
C VAL A 3 3.35 -4.55 -19.90
N THR A 4 4.20 -3.72 -19.28
CA THR A 4 5.65 -3.95 -19.25
C THR A 4 6.02 -4.62 -17.95
N ARG A 5 6.31 -5.92 -17.99
CA ARG A 5 6.67 -6.69 -16.79
C ARG A 5 8.07 -6.35 -16.30
N CYS A 6 8.22 -6.28 -14.98
CA CYS A 6 9.52 -6.07 -14.34
C CYS A 6 10.29 -7.40 -14.25
N THR A 7 11.36 -7.54 -15.02
CA THR A 7 12.21 -8.75 -15.08
C THR A 7 13.61 -8.55 -14.51
N LYS A 8 13.83 -7.41 -13.83
CA LYS A 8 15.10 -7.05 -13.19
C LYS A 8 14.85 -6.09 -12.03
N MET A 9 15.82 -6.01 -11.13
CA MET A 9 15.83 -5.04 -10.04
C MET A 9 16.11 -3.62 -10.57
N ALA A 10 15.54 -2.60 -9.92
CA ALA A 10 15.85 -1.20 -10.20
C ALA A 10 17.14 -0.74 -9.53
N TYR A 11 17.47 -1.32 -8.38
CA TYR A 11 18.69 -1.05 -7.63
C TYR A 11 19.74 -2.14 -7.92
N ALA A 12 21.02 -1.79 -7.82
CA ALA A 12 22.11 -2.75 -8.00
C ALA A 12 22.30 -3.63 -6.75
N SER A 13 22.05 -3.06 -5.57
CA SER A 13 22.11 -3.75 -4.29
C SER A 13 21.06 -3.20 -3.33
N ALA A 14 20.73 -4.00 -2.30
CA ALA A 14 19.86 -3.55 -1.22
C ALA A 14 20.41 -2.31 -0.49
N ASP A 15 21.75 -2.18 -0.38
CA ASP A 15 22.39 -1.07 0.32
C ASP A 15 22.21 0.29 -0.39
N ASP A 16 21.84 0.29 -1.67
CA ASP A 16 21.52 1.50 -2.43
C ASP A 16 20.12 2.05 -2.10
N MET A 17 19.28 1.27 -1.41
CA MET A 17 17.95 1.68 -1.00
C MET A 17 18.00 2.44 0.33
N VAL A 18 17.47 3.66 0.34
CA VAL A 18 17.34 4.52 1.53
C VAL A 18 16.04 5.32 1.43
N PHE A 19 15.56 5.83 2.55
CA PHE A 19 14.40 6.72 2.59
C PHE A 19 14.65 8.03 1.82
N GLY A 20 13.57 8.62 1.30
CA GLY A 20 13.56 9.89 0.58
C GLY A 20 14.19 9.87 -0.81
N LYS A 21 14.76 8.74 -1.26
CA LYS A 21 15.40 8.59 -2.58
C LYS A 21 14.77 7.42 -3.34
N ALA A 22 14.37 7.68 -4.58
CA ALA A 22 13.89 6.70 -5.54
C ALA A 22 14.70 6.76 -6.85
N VAL A 23 14.74 5.66 -7.62
CA VAL A 23 15.41 5.64 -8.94
C VAL A 23 14.65 6.51 -9.94
N THR A 24 13.32 6.53 -9.83
CA THR A 24 12.43 7.36 -10.65
C THR A 24 11.57 8.27 -9.76
N PRO A 25 12.11 9.43 -9.33
CA PRO A 25 11.35 10.41 -8.55
C PRO A 25 10.14 10.94 -9.33
N VAL A 26 9.13 11.42 -8.60
CA VAL A 26 7.88 11.94 -9.17
C VAL A 26 7.74 13.42 -8.85
N LYS A 27 7.41 14.24 -9.85
CA LYS A 27 7.02 15.64 -9.65
C LYS A 27 5.50 15.74 -9.66
N THR A 28 4.91 16.40 -8.67
CA THR A 28 3.45 16.47 -8.54
C THR A 28 3.02 17.67 -7.68
N GLY A 29 1.73 17.99 -7.71
CA GLY A 29 1.15 19.04 -6.89
C GLY A 29 1.79 20.41 -7.05
N LEU A 30 1.81 21.14 -5.94
CA LEU A 30 2.35 22.49 -5.83
C LEU A 30 3.83 22.40 -5.43
N GLU A 31 4.68 22.31 -6.46
CA GLU A 31 6.15 22.29 -6.36
C GLU A 31 6.76 21.14 -5.54
N LEU A 32 6.04 20.01 -5.40
CA LEU A 32 6.52 18.84 -4.68
C LEU A 32 7.26 17.86 -5.61
N GLU A 33 8.35 17.28 -5.10
CA GLU A 33 9.08 16.19 -5.76
C GLU A 33 9.28 15.03 -4.76
N ILE A 34 8.74 13.85 -5.07
CA ILE A 34 8.71 12.70 -4.16
C ILE A 34 9.78 11.69 -4.57
N GLY A 35 10.56 11.20 -3.59
CA GLY A 35 11.74 10.36 -3.83
C GLY A 35 12.94 11.13 -4.38
N ALA A 36 12.94 12.47 -4.26
CA ALA A 36 13.92 13.38 -4.84
C ALA A 36 15.02 13.84 -3.86
N GLY A 37 15.29 13.06 -2.81
CA GLY A 37 16.30 13.35 -1.81
C GLY A 37 15.77 13.90 -0.47
N TYR A 38 14.47 13.77 -0.22
CA TYR A 38 13.82 14.11 1.05
C TYR A 38 12.54 13.28 1.23
N THR A 39 12.19 12.99 2.48
CA THR A 39 10.91 12.42 2.89
C THR A 39 9.90 13.53 3.18
N THR A 40 8.62 13.24 2.97
CA THR A 40 7.50 14.18 3.19
C THR A 40 6.40 13.51 4.02
N PRO A 41 5.81 14.17 5.02
CA PRO A 41 4.67 13.62 5.75
C PRO A 41 3.44 13.52 4.84
N GLU A 42 2.73 12.40 4.91
CA GLU A 42 1.43 12.18 4.27
C GLU A 42 0.37 12.05 5.36
N VAL A 43 -0.54 13.01 5.46
CA VAL A 43 -1.56 13.02 6.53
C VAL A 43 -2.86 12.45 5.99
N ASN A 44 -3.31 11.36 6.61
CA ASN A 44 -4.60 10.73 6.36
C ASN A 44 -5.61 11.02 7.47
N TYR A 45 -6.89 10.97 7.11
CA TYR A 45 -8.00 11.38 7.97
C TYR A 45 -9.32 10.78 7.54
N ALA A 46 -10.19 10.52 8.52
CA ALA A 46 -11.57 10.13 8.31
C ALA A 46 -12.52 11.23 8.80
N PRO A 47 -13.54 11.64 8.00
CA PRO A 47 -14.53 12.59 8.44
C PRO A 47 -15.42 11.96 9.52
N ARG A 48 -15.96 12.78 10.43
CA ARG A 48 -16.92 12.27 11.42
C ARG A 48 -18.18 11.70 10.74
N PRO A 49 -18.82 10.67 11.33
CA PRO A 49 -19.98 10.02 10.73
C PRO A 49 -21.11 10.98 10.29
N GLU A 50 -21.38 12.03 11.07
CA GLU A 50 -22.41 13.02 10.76
C GLU A 50 -22.11 13.90 9.53
N ALA A 51 -20.85 14.00 9.11
CA ALA A 51 -20.44 14.74 7.93
C ALA A 51 -20.85 14.02 6.64
N GLY A 52 -20.93 12.68 6.66
CA GLY A 52 -21.38 11.87 5.52
C GLY A 52 -22.87 11.98 5.18
N ALA A 53 -23.65 12.77 5.94
CA ALA A 53 -25.08 12.91 5.74
C ALA A 53 -25.48 13.73 4.49
N SER A 54 -24.60 14.60 3.99
CA SER A 54 -24.81 15.31 2.72
C SER A 54 -23.48 15.75 2.10
N LYS A 55 -23.49 16.04 0.79
CA LYS A 55 -22.33 16.54 0.05
C LYS A 55 -21.72 17.78 0.70
N GLU A 56 -22.54 18.74 1.09
CA GLU A 56 -22.10 20.03 1.63
C GLU A 56 -21.43 19.88 2.99
N LYS A 57 -21.96 18.99 3.84
CA LYS A 57 -21.35 18.69 5.14
C LYS A 57 -20.00 18.02 4.97
N LEU A 58 -19.90 17.10 4.01
CA LEU A 58 -18.67 16.40 3.71
C LEU A 58 -17.58 17.36 3.21
N ILE A 59 -17.92 18.25 2.26
CA ILE A 59 -17.03 19.32 1.79
C ILE A 59 -16.56 20.20 2.96
N LYS A 60 -17.48 20.66 3.82
CA LYS A 60 -17.11 21.53 4.96
C LYS A 60 -16.25 20.85 6.00
N GLU A 61 -16.38 19.54 6.16
CA GLU A 61 -15.50 18.79 7.05
C GLU A 61 -14.09 18.69 6.48
N TYR A 62 -13.95 18.36 5.20
CA TYR A 62 -12.64 18.29 4.54
C TYR A 62 -11.96 19.66 4.37
N GLU A 63 -12.71 20.75 4.23
CA GLU A 63 -12.15 22.10 4.30
C GLU A 63 -11.51 22.38 5.66
N ARG A 64 -12.16 22.00 6.76
CA ARG A 64 -11.61 22.18 8.13
C ARG A 64 -10.35 21.36 8.32
N ILE A 65 -10.41 20.08 7.95
CA ILE A 65 -9.26 19.16 7.99
C ILE A 65 -8.07 19.77 7.24
N THR A 66 -8.30 20.22 6.00
CA THR A 66 -7.25 20.78 5.14
C THR A 66 -6.68 22.06 5.74
N THR A 67 -7.54 22.98 6.19
CA THR A 67 -7.12 24.23 6.84
C THR A 67 -6.28 23.94 8.09
N ASP A 68 -6.71 23.00 8.92
CA ASP A 68 -6.02 22.66 10.16
C ASP A 68 -4.62 22.06 9.91
N ILE A 69 -4.51 21.15 8.93
CA ILE A 69 -3.23 20.55 8.52
C ILE A 69 -2.31 21.64 7.98
N MET A 70 -2.75 22.43 7.00
CA MET A 70 -1.90 23.44 6.37
C MET A 70 -1.46 24.51 7.37
N ALA A 71 -2.37 24.99 8.23
CA ALA A 71 -2.04 25.91 9.31
C ALA A 71 -0.97 25.34 10.25
N ARG A 72 -1.10 24.07 10.62
CA ARG A 72 -0.13 23.40 11.50
C ARG A 72 1.25 23.32 10.86
N MET A 73 1.32 22.88 9.61
CA MET A 73 2.60 22.70 8.89
C MET A 73 3.38 24.02 8.80
N VAL A 74 2.70 25.12 8.49
CA VAL A 74 3.32 26.45 8.45
C VAL A 74 3.77 26.90 9.84
N GLN A 75 2.96 26.70 10.88
CA GLN A 75 3.28 27.12 12.25
C GLN A 75 4.52 26.43 12.83
N ILE A 76 4.76 25.17 12.45
CA ILE A 76 5.94 24.40 12.89
C ILE A 76 7.12 24.51 11.92
N GLY A 77 6.95 25.17 10.78
CA GLY A 77 7.99 25.33 9.75
C GLY A 77 8.28 24.06 8.94
N ALA A 78 7.29 23.19 8.75
CA ALA A 78 7.44 22.02 7.88
C ALA A 78 7.49 22.47 6.40
N PRO A 79 8.48 22.02 5.60
CA PRO A 79 8.68 22.52 4.24
C PRO A 79 7.72 21.92 3.21
N ALA A 80 7.12 20.76 3.52
CA ALA A 80 6.25 20.04 2.62
C ALA A 80 5.23 19.17 3.36
N VAL A 81 4.09 18.89 2.72
CA VAL A 81 3.07 17.94 3.20
C VAL A 81 2.26 17.35 2.05
N VAL A 82 1.93 16.07 2.15
CA VAL A 82 0.91 15.42 1.32
C VAL A 82 -0.35 15.24 2.16
N LEU A 83 -1.51 15.53 1.58
CA LEU A 83 -2.80 15.23 2.18
C LEU A 83 -3.40 14.08 1.39
N GLU A 84 -3.79 13.00 2.07
CA GLU A 84 -4.51 11.90 1.45
C GLU A 84 -5.95 11.87 1.94
N THR A 85 -6.87 11.82 0.99
CA THR A 85 -8.30 11.67 1.23
C THR A 85 -8.73 10.29 0.75
N GLU A 86 -8.91 9.38 1.70
CA GLU A 86 -9.59 8.12 1.44
C GLU A 86 -11.09 8.34 1.32
N HIS A 87 -11.66 7.89 0.21
CA HIS A 87 -13.07 8.06 -0.04
C HIS A 87 -13.90 7.20 0.92
N VAL A 88 -14.77 7.86 1.70
CA VAL A 88 -15.98 7.17 2.17
C VAL A 88 -16.81 6.74 0.95
N GLN A 89 -17.50 5.61 1.05
CA GLN A 89 -18.16 4.99 -0.11
C GLN A 89 -19.10 5.94 -0.90
N GLN A 90 -19.71 6.94 -0.25
CA GLN A 90 -20.60 7.88 -0.93
C GLN A 90 -19.85 8.76 -1.94
N MET A 91 -18.57 9.08 -1.67
CA MET A 91 -17.74 9.90 -2.56
C MET A 91 -17.41 9.18 -3.88
N SER A 92 -17.21 7.85 -3.82
CA SER A 92 -16.96 7.05 -5.02
C SER A 92 -18.25 6.66 -5.75
N ASN A 93 -19.33 6.35 -5.03
CA ASN A 93 -20.63 6.03 -5.65
C ASN A 93 -21.31 7.27 -6.27
N HIS A 94 -20.94 8.48 -5.84
CA HIS A 94 -21.35 9.75 -6.44
C HIS A 94 -20.09 10.54 -6.84
N PRO A 95 -19.51 10.28 -8.03
CA PRO A 95 -18.25 10.87 -8.47
C PRO A 95 -18.13 12.39 -8.29
N ASP A 96 -19.24 13.13 -8.43
CA ASP A 96 -19.29 14.58 -8.25
C ASP A 96 -19.09 15.04 -6.78
N TRP A 97 -19.25 14.14 -5.80
CA TRP A 97 -18.99 14.40 -4.39
C TRP A 97 -17.49 14.39 -4.10
N GLY A 98 -16.79 13.33 -4.54
CA GLY A 98 -15.33 13.25 -4.44
C GLY A 98 -14.65 14.43 -5.14
N ALA A 99 -15.08 14.76 -6.36
CA ALA A 99 -14.57 15.91 -7.09
C ALA A 99 -14.76 17.26 -6.38
N ALA A 100 -15.94 17.49 -5.79
CA ALA A 100 -16.19 18.74 -5.07
C ALA A 100 -15.34 18.85 -3.80
N VAL A 101 -15.07 17.73 -3.13
CA VAL A 101 -14.11 17.66 -2.01
C VAL A 101 -12.70 17.97 -2.51
N ALA A 102 -12.23 17.30 -3.56
CA ALA A 102 -10.90 17.54 -4.14
C ALA A 102 -10.67 19.02 -4.46
N HIS A 103 -11.66 19.66 -5.09
CA HIS A 103 -11.61 21.08 -5.44
C HIS A 103 -11.51 22.00 -4.23
N ALA A 104 -12.35 21.76 -3.22
CA ALA A 104 -12.35 22.56 -2.00
C ALA A 104 -11.02 22.45 -1.24
N GLN A 105 -10.46 21.24 -1.13
CA GLN A 105 -9.16 21.03 -0.49
C GLN A 105 -8.03 21.69 -1.28
N LYS A 106 -7.99 21.48 -2.60
CA LYS A 106 -6.95 22.03 -3.47
C LYS A 106 -6.92 23.56 -3.43
N THR A 107 -8.10 24.21 -3.39
CA THR A 107 -8.22 25.67 -3.26
C THR A 107 -7.50 26.18 -2.00
N ILE A 108 -7.73 25.54 -0.85
CA ILE A 108 -7.05 25.91 0.41
C ILE A 108 -5.54 25.65 0.30
N MET A 109 -5.14 24.53 -0.29
CA MET A 109 -3.73 24.19 -0.46
C MET A 109 -3.00 25.21 -1.35
N GLU A 110 -3.65 25.70 -2.40
CA GLU A 110 -3.15 26.78 -3.28
C GLU A 110 -2.96 28.09 -2.49
N ASP A 111 -3.95 28.51 -1.69
CA ASP A 111 -3.83 29.72 -0.86
C ASP A 111 -2.60 29.66 0.09
N TYR A 112 -2.37 28.51 0.74
CA TYR A 112 -1.22 28.33 1.63
C TYR A 112 0.11 28.23 0.88
N HIS A 113 0.14 27.61 -0.30
CA HIS A 113 1.35 27.59 -1.14
C HIS A 113 1.70 28.99 -1.64
N ASP A 114 0.72 29.77 -2.12
CA ASP A 114 0.93 31.14 -2.58
C ASP A 114 1.39 32.07 -1.45
N GLU A 115 0.84 31.94 -0.24
CA GLU A 115 1.19 32.81 0.90
C GLU A 115 2.53 32.43 1.55
N TYR A 116 2.82 31.14 1.72
CA TYR A 116 3.95 30.66 2.54
C TYR A 116 5.01 29.87 1.78
N GLY A 117 4.75 29.47 0.53
CA GLY A 117 5.66 28.65 -0.28
C GLY A 117 5.77 27.19 0.18
N ILE A 118 4.84 26.69 0.99
CA ILE A 118 4.83 25.30 1.46
C ILE A 118 4.51 24.35 0.30
N LYS A 119 5.39 23.37 0.04
CA LYS A 119 5.18 22.39 -1.03
C LYS A 119 4.11 21.39 -0.64
N CYS A 120 3.16 21.09 -1.52
CA CYS A 120 2.15 20.11 -1.17
C CYS A 120 1.49 19.42 -2.35
N ALA A 121 0.89 18.26 -2.10
CA ALA A 121 0.12 17.51 -3.07
C ALA A 121 -1.09 16.82 -2.41
N LEU A 122 -2.16 16.64 -3.19
CA LEU A 122 -3.39 15.99 -2.75
C LEU A 122 -3.52 14.61 -3.40
N ARG A 123 -3.55 13.55 -2.59
CA ARG A 123 -3.91 12.21 -3.03
C ARG A 123 -5.39 11.95 -2.77
N HIS A 124 -6.10 11.46 -3.78
CA HIS A 124 -7.44 10.91 -3.60
C HIS A 124 -7.41 9.40 -3.83
N THR A 125 -7.82 8.66 -2.82
CA THR A 125 -7.88 7.19 -2.82
C THR A 125 -9.32 6.78 -3.01
N ILE A 126 -9.67 6.44 -4.25
CA ILE A 126 -11.04 6.10 -4.65
C ILE A 126 -11.35 4.73 -4.04
N GLY A 127 -12.43 4.64 -3.26
CA GLY A 127 -12.89 3.35 -2.74
C GLY A 127 -13.29 2.40 -3.86
N ASP A 128 -12.84 1.15 -3.79
CA ASP A 128 -13.25 0.11 -4.73
C ASP A 128 -14.71 -0.27 -4.48
N ILE A 129 -15.61 0.34 -5.24
CA ILE A 129 -17.05 0.15 -5.09
C ILE A 129 -17.57 -1.08 -5.85
N ARG A 130 -16.70 -1.84 -6.54
CA ARG A 130 -17.05 -2.89 -7.51
C ARG A 130 -17.51 -4.18 -6.83
N GLU A 131 -18.47 -4.04 -5.93
CA GLU A 131 -19.13 -5.11 -5.20
C GLU A 131 -20.64 -4.90 -5.16
N THR A 132 -21.34 -6.00 -4.93
CA THR A 132 -22.74 -6.01 -4.50
C THR A 132 -22.79 -6.39 -3.02
N ARG A 133 -24.00 -6.44 -2.45
CA ARG A 133 -24.18 -6.94 -1.09
C ARG A 133 -23.65 -8.37 -0.89
N ASP A 134 -23.69 -9.20 -1.93
CA ASP A 134 -23.50 -10.65 -1.81
C ASP A 134 -22.17 -11.16 -2.40
N PHE A 135 -21.57 -10.43 -3.35
CA PHE A 135 -20.35 -10.84 -4.06
C PHE A 135 -19.67 -9.66 -4.77
N LEU A 136 -18.39 -9.83 -5.08
CA LEU A 136 -17.63 -8.91 -5.94
C LEU A 136 -18.19 -8.88 -7.37
N ALA A 137 -18.19 -7.70 -7.97
CA ALA A 137 -18.66 -7.43 -9.33
C ALA A 137 -17.63 -6.56 -10.07
N LEU A 138 -16.38 -7.05 -10.15
CA LEU A 138 -15.19 -6.30 -10.59
C LEU A 138 -15.29 -5.74 -12.02
N ARG A 139 -16.14 -6.36 -12.86
CA ARG A 139 -16.38 -5.99 -14.26
C ARG A 139 -17.84 -5.63 -14.54
N GLY A 140 -18.64 -5.43 -13.48
CA GLY A 140 -20.07 -5.15 -13.58
C GLY A 140 -20.39 -3.66 -13.76
N ASP A 141 -21.66 -3.30 -13.53
CA ASP A 141 -22.20 -1.95 -13.79
C ASP A 141 -21.43 -0.83 -13.08
N LYS A 142 -20.90 -1.10 -11.88
CA LYS A 142 -20.15 -0.12 -11.08
C LYS A 142 -18.75 0.18 -11.61
N TYR A 143 -18.23 -0.58 -12.58
CA TYR A 143 -16.90 -0.31 -13.16
C TYR A 143 -16.85 1.09 -13.81
N SER A 144 -17.90 1.47 -14.53
CA SER A 144 -17.99 2.79 -15.17
C SER A 144 -17.99 3.92 -14.13
N VAL A 145 -18.74 3.77 -13.04
CA VAL A 145 -18.81 4.75 -11.93
C VAL A 145 -17.47 4.83 -11.20
N PHE A 146 -16.80 3.69 -10.98
CA PHE A 146 -15.47 3.62 -10.39
C PHE A 146 -14.45 4.43 -11.21
N MET A 147 -14.44 4.24 -12.54
CA MET A 147 -13.57 5.01 -13.41
C MET A 147 -13.97 6.49 -13.52
N GLU A 148 -15.27 6.80 -13.45
CA GLU A 148 -15.75 8.18 -13.41
C GLU A 148 -15.28 8.91 -12.15
N ALA A 149 -15.24 8.24 -10.98
CA ALA A 149 -14.73 8.82 -9.75
C ALA A 149 -13.26 9.26 -9.88
N PHE A 150 -12.41 8.42 -10.48
CA PHE A 150 -11.02 8.80 -10.77
C PHE A 150 -10.91 10.01 -11.69
N GLU A 151 -11.62 9.99 -12.82
CA GLU A 151 -11.58 11.08 -13.80
C GLU A 151 -12.06 12.40 -13.19
N GLN A 152 -13.15 12.35 -12.41
CA GLN A 152 -13.73 13.52 -11.77
C GLN A 152 -12.79 14.10 -10.70
N CYS A 153 -12.20 13.29 -9.82
CA CYS A 153 -11.23 13.79 -8.85
C CYS A 153 -9.97 14.37 -9.51
N ALA A 154 -9.45 13.70 -10.56
CA ALA A 154 -8.28 14.18 -11.32
C ALA A 154 -8.52 15.55 -11.97
N GLN A 155 -9.71 15.78 -12.53
CA GLN A 155 -10.06 17.05 -13.16
C GLN A 155 -10.26 18.21 -12.16
N ASN A 156 -10.48 17.90 -10.89
CA ASN A 156 -10.94 18.86 -9.90
C ASN A 156 -9.94 19.14 -8.77
N GLY A 157 -8.71 18.60 -8.83
CA GLY A 157 -7.62 19.03 -7.95
C GLY A 157 -6.82 17.92 -7.28
N ALA A 158 -7.19 16.64 -7.47
CA ALA A 158 -6.34 15.54 -7.02
C ALA A 158 -5.08 15.46 -7.88
N ASP A 159 -3.91 15.44 -7.23
CA ASP A 159 -2.60 15.37 -7.89
C ASP A 159 -2.13 13.91 -8.05
N MET A 160 -2.63 13.02 -7.18
CA MET A 160 -2.29 11.60 -7.12
C MET A 160 -3.55 10.75 -6.98
N LEU A 161 -3.63 9.66 -7.75
CA LEU A 161 -4.76 8.75 -7.79
C LEU A 161 -4.38 7.36 -7.30
N ALA A 162 -5.09 6.86 -6.29
CA ALA A 162 -4.90 5.55 -5.69
C ALA A 162 -6.22 4.79 -5.49
N VAL A 163 -6.12 3.50 -5.21
CA VAL A 163 -7.21 2.63 -4.75
C VAL A 163 -6.64 1.48 -3.96
N GLU A 164 -7.42 0.94 -3.03
CA GLU A 164 -7.19 -0.35 -2.40
C GLU A 164 -8.09 -1.39 -3.05
N SER A 165 -7.61 -2.05 -4.11
CA SER A 165 -8.46 -2.87 -4.95
C SER A 165 -8.75 -4.26 -4.36
N MET A 166 -9.90 -4.84 -4.71
CA MET A 166 -10.43 -6.04 -4.06
C MET A 166 -10.21 -7.35 -4.83
N GLY A 167 -9.46 -7.35 -5.93
CA GLY A 167 -9.20 -8.54 -6.74
C GLY A 167 -8.72 -9.74 -5.92
N GLY A 168 -9.49 -10.83 -5.95
CA GLY A 168 -9.17 -12.10 -5.28
C GLY A 168 -9.51 -12.17 -3.80
N LYS A 169 -10.06 -11.11 -3.21
CA LYS A 169 -10.41 -11.02 -1.79
C LYS A 169 -11.30 -12.17 -1.30
N GLU A 170 -12.31 -12.53 -2.08
CA GLU A 170 -13.30 -13.56 -1.73
C GLU A 170 -12.70 -14.97 -1.62
N VAL A 171 -11.66 -15.26 -2.41
CA VAL A 171 -10.91 -16.52 -2.30
C VAL A 171 -9.89 -16.44 -1.16
N PHE A 172 -9.24 -15.29 -1.01
CA PHE A 172 -8.31 -15.04 0.08
C PHE A 172 -8.98 -15.19 1.47
N ASP A 173 -10.13 -14.56 1.69
CA ASP A 173 -10.89 -14.61 2.95
C ASP A 173 -11.22 -16.05 3.34
N TYR A 174 -11.58 -16.88 2.34
CA TYR A 174 -11.80 -18.30 2.54
C TYR A 174 -10.51 -19.04 2.92
N ALA A 175 -9.43 -18.78 2.18
CA ALA A 175 -8.19 -19.53 2.26
C ALA A 175 -7.38 -19.23 3.54
N ILE A 176 -7.27 -17.95 3.92
CA ILE A 176 -6.43 -17.52 5.04
C ILE A 176 -6.93 -18.10 6.37
N LEU A 177 -8.25 -18.16 6.56
CA LEU A 177 -8.89 -18.75 7.75
C LEU A 177 -8.73 -20.28 7.84
N ARG A 178 -8.21 -20.92 6.78
CA ARG A 178 -8.05 -22.38 6.67
C ARG A 178 -6.59 -22.80 6.50
N ASN A 179 -5.65 -21.85 6.60
CA ASN A 179 -4.24 -22.06 6.31
C ASN A 179 -4.01 -22.67 4.90
N ASP A 180 -4.90 -22.39 3.94
CA ASP A 180 -4.80 -22.89 2.56
C ASP A 180 -3.85 -21.99 1.75
N MET A 181 -2.55 -22.29 1.81
CA MET A 181 -1.52 -21.46 1.17
C MET A 181 -1.59 -21.47 -0.37
N ALA A 182 -2.12 -22.54 -0.98
CA ALA A 182 -2.39 -22.53 -2.41
C ALA A 182 -3.51 -21.53 -2.77
N GLY A 183 -4.52 -21.43 -1.89
CA GLY A 183 -5.61 -20.46 -2.03
C GLY A 183 -5.17 -19.02 -1.79
N VAL A 184 -4.27 -18.80 -0.83
CA VAL A 184 -3.63 -17.48 -0.62
C VAL A 184 -2.83 -17.08 -1.85
N LEU A 185 -2.02 -17.98 -2.41
CA LEU A 185 -1.27 -17.74 -3.65
C LEU A 185 -2.18 -17.43 -4.84
N TYR A 186 -3.25 -18.20 -5.01
CA TYR A 186 -4.20 -18.00 -6.09
C TYR A 186 -4.99 -16.69 -5.93
N GLY A 187 -5.50 -16.41 -4.73
CA GLY A 187 -6.26 -15.19 -4.44
C GLY A 187 -5.42 -13.92 -4.62
N ILE A 188 -4.23 -13.85 -4.02
CA ILE A 188 -3.38 -12.66 -4.07
C ILE A 188 -2.57 -12.63 -5.37
N GLY A 189 -1.71 -13.62 -5.56
CA GLY A 189 -0.68 -13.62 -6.60
C GLY A 189 -1.23 -13.76 -8.02
N VAL A 190 -2.41 -14.37 -8.18
CA VAL A 190 -3.02 -14.58 -9.49
C VAL A 190 -4.26 -13.73 -9.71
N LEU A 191 -5.35 -13.96 -8.96
CA LEU A 191 -6.62 -13.25 -9.17
C LEU A 191 -6.43 -11.74 -8.94
N GLY A 192 -5.74 -11.37 -7.86
CA GLY A 192 -5.32 -9.98 -7.61
C GLY A 192 -4.51 -9.41 -8.76
N SER A 193 -3.49 -10.12 -9.24
CA SER A 193 -2.68 -9.66 -10.39
C SER A 193 -3.49 -9.45 -11.68
N ILE A 194 -4.50 -10.28 -11.95
CA ILE A 194 -5.38 -10.16 -13.13
C ILE A 194 -6.26 -8.90 -13.03
N ASP A 195 -6.89 -8.67 -11.87
CA ASP A 195 -7.71 -7.48 -11.64
C ASP A 195 -6.86 -6.19 -11.68
N MET A 196 -5.71 -6.22 -11.01
CA MET A 196 -4.74 -5.12 -10.99
C MET A 196 -4.33 -4.68 -12.40
N GLU A 197 -4.06 -5.64 -13.30
CA GLU A 197 -3.68 -5.32 -14.67
C GLU A 197 -4.81 -4.60 -15.43
N MET A 198 -6.06 -4.98 -15.20
CA MET A 198 -7.21 -4.34 -15.83
C MET A 198 -7.36 -2.90 -15.34
N ILE A 199 -7.48 -2.71 -14.02
CA ILE A 199 -7.82 -1.40 -13.47
C ILE A 199 -6.68 -0.39 -13.64
N TRP A 200 -5.43 -0.81 -13.47
CA TRP A 200 -4.32 0.15 -13.49
C TRP A 200 -3.98 0.64 -14.89
N GLN A 201 -4.29 -0.12 -15.95
CA GLN A 201 -4.20 0.41 -17.31
C GLN A 201 -5.18 1.57 -17.53
N ASP A 202 -6.40 1.44 -17.02
CA ASP A 202 -7.44 2.46 -17.17
C ASP A 202 -7.16 3.66 -16.25
N ILE A 203 -6.75 3.44 -14.99
CA ILE A 203 -6.35 4.50 -14.05
C ILE A 203 -5.14 5.28 -14.58
N ALA A 204 -4.12 4.60 -15.09
CA ALA A 204 -2.96 5.27 -15.71
C ALA A 204 -3.35 6.08 -16.95
N SER A 205 -4.33 5.61 -17.72
CA SER A 205 -4.87 6.34 -18.87
C SER A 205 -5.61 7.61 -18.45
N VAL A 206 -6.42 7.54 -17.38
CA VAL A 206 -7.09 8.69 -16.76
C VAL A 206 -6.05 9.69 -16.24
N ALA A 207 -5.07 9.23 -15.47
CA ALA A 207 -4.03 10.09 -14.90
C ALA A 207 -3.26 10.84 -16.00
N LYS A 208 -2.84 10.12 -17.05
CA LYS A 208 -2.15 10.70 -18.20
C LYS A 208 -3.00 11.73 -18.95
N LYS A 209 -4.30 11.45 -19.15
CA LYS A 209 -5.22 12.36 -19.83
C LYS A 209 -5.38 13.68 -19.07
N ASN A 210 -5.37 13.63 -17.74
CA ASN A 210 -5.58 14.79 -16.87
C ASN A 210 -4.28 15.41 -16.34
N ASN A 211 -3.11 14.89 -16.76
CA ASN A 211 -1.79 15.35 -16.32
C ASN A 211 -1.61 15.30 -14.78
N VAL A 212 -2.10 14.22 -14.18
CA VAL A 212 -1.91 13.89 -12.76
C VAL A 212 -1.17 12.56 -12.64
N ILE A 213 -0.85 12.13 -11.42
CA ILE A 213 -0.07 10.93 -11.18
C ILE A 213 -0.98 9.74 -10.87
N ALA A 214 -0.83 8.65 -11.61
CA ALA A 214 -1.30 7.33 -11.16
C ALA A 214 -0.30 6.83 -10.12
N SER A 215 -0.68 6.88 -8.84
CA SER A 215 0.30 6.71 -7.76
C SER A 215 0.57 5.23 -7.46
N GLY A 216 -0.45 4.48 -7.03
CA GLY A 216 -0.30 3.05 -6.78
C GLY A 216 -1.45 2.46 -5.95
N ASP A 217 -1.37 1.14 -5.76
CA ASP A 217 -2.34 0.32 -5.01
C ASP A 217 -1.70 -0.21 -3.72
N THR A 218 -2.46 -1.05 -3.02
CA THR A 218 -2.06 -1.77 -1.82
C THR A 218 -2.79 -3.12 -1.77
N ASP A 219 -2.15 -4.13 -1.22
CA ASP A 219 -2.84 -5.38 -0.88
C ASP A 219 -3.51 -5.33 0.51
N CYS A 220 -4.06 -4.18 0.90
CA CYS A 220 -4.71 -3.99 2.20
C CYS A 220 -5.88 -4.97 2.40
N ALA A 221 -6.68 -5.15 1.36
CA ALA A 221 -7.83 -6.07 1.36
C ALA A 221 -7.46 -7.53 1.65
N GLN A 222 -6.18 -7.93 1.51
CA GLN A 222 -5.72 -9.30 1.67
C GLN A 222 -4.54 -9.38 2.67
N ALA A 223 -3.34 -8.92 2.31
CA ALA A 223 -2.16 -8.96 3.19
C ALA A 223 -2.32 -8.19 4.52
N ASN A 224 -2.95 -7.01 4.55
CA ASN A 224 -3.22 -6.33 5.84
C ASN A 224 -4.27 -7.08 6.65
N THR A 225 -5.28 -7.66 5.99
CA THR A 225 -6.23 -8.55 6.66
C THR A 225 -5.52 -9.75 7.31
N ALA A 226 -4.55 -10.39 6.63
CA ALA A 226 -3.73 -11.44 7.25
C ALA A 226 -2.95 -10.93 8.47
N MET A 227 -2.31 -9.75 8.35
CA MET A 227 -1.59 -9.10 9.45
C MET A 227 -2.49 -8.81 10.65
N PHE A 228 -3.72 -8.31 10.43
CA PHE A 228 -4.66 -8.02 11.50
C PHE A 228 -5.27 -9.27 12.14
N ILE A 229 -5.50 -10.33 11.37
CA ILE A 229 -5.91 -11.62 11.94
C ILE A 229 -4.77 -12.19 12.79
N ALA A 230 -3.52 -12.09 12.31
CA ALA A 230 -2.34 -12.49 13.09
C ALA A 230 -2.25 -11.72 14.41
N GLY A 231 -2.39 -10.39 14.35
CA GLY A 231 -2.52 -9.53 15.53
C GLY A 231 -1.19 -9.31 16.26
N GLY A 232 -1.26 -9.18 17.58
CA GLY A 232 -0.09 -9.02 18.44
C GLY A 232 0.57 -10.36 18.77
N LEU A 233 1.79 -10.32 19.32
CA LEU A 233 2.62 -11.51 19.62
C LEU A 233 1.98 -12.58 20.54
N LEU A 234 0.86 -12.28 21.20
CA LEU A 234 0.14 -13.20 22.08
C LEU A 234 -1.12 -13.81 21.42
N ASP A 235 -1.51 -13.28 20.26
CA ASP A 235 -2.67 -13.73 19.52
C ASP A 235 -2.41 -15.07 18.83
N LYS A 236 -3.50 -15.75 18.45
CA LYS A 236 -3.46 -17.15 17.98
C LYS A 236 -4.40 -17.43 16.82
N ASN A 237 -4.95 -16.40 16.19
CA ASN A 237 -5.94 -16.57 15.13
C ASN A 237 -5.28 -16.91 13.78
N LEU A 238 -4.06 -16.42 13.54
CA LEU A 238 -3.23 -16.78 12.40
C LEU A 238 -1.75 -16.76 12.82
N ALA A 239 -0.95 -17.71 12.33
CA ALA A 239 0.49 -17.68 12.56
C ALA A 239 1.13 -16.52 11.80
N HIS A 240 2.00 -15.75 12.45
CA HIS A 240 2.66 -14.61 11.83
C HIS A 240 3.55 -15.02 10.65
N THR A 241 4.08 -16.26 10.68
CA THR A 241 4.79 -16.88 9.55
C THR A 241 3.93 -17.10 8.31
N LEU A 242 2.60 -17.26 8.44
CA LEU A 242 1.70 -17.30 7.29
C LEU A 242 1.32 -15.90 6.81
N ALA A 243 1.17 -14.94 7.73
CA ALA A 243 0.92 -13.54 7.38
C ALA A 243 2.05 -12.94 6.53
N ILE A 244 3.32 -13.22 6.88
CA ILE A 244 4.45 -12.74 6.07
C ILE A 244 4.58 -13.42 4.71
N ILE A 245 4.11 -14.67 4.57
CA ILE A 245 3.99 -15.32 3.26
C ILE A 245 2.93 -14.58 2.41
N ALA A 246 1.77 -14.26 2.97
CA ALA A 246 0.75 -13.47 2.25
C ALA A 246 1.32 -12.11 1.79
N ARG A 247 2.07 -11.42 2.65
CA ARG A 247 2.74 -10.15 2.35
C ARG A 247 3.79 -10.24 1.22
N THR A 248 4.54 -11.34 1.14
CA THR A 248 5.55 -11.48 0.07
C THR A 248 4.90 -11.85 -1.26
N ILE A 249 3.81 -12.61 -1.25
CA ILE A 249 2.97 -12.83 -2.43
C ILE A 249 2.35 -11.51 -2.89
N SER A 250 1.92 -10.66 -1.95
CA SER A 250 1.30 -9.37 -2.26
C SER A 250 2.23 -8.40 -2.99
N ALA A 251 3.53 -8.45 -2.71
CA ALA A 251 4.52 -7.67 -3.47
C ALA A 251 4.44 -7.92 -4.98
N ALA A 252 4.27 -9.18 -5.40
CA ALA A 252 4.13 -9.54 -6.81
C ALA A 252 2.82 -9.05 -7.43
N ARG A 253 1.75 -8.95 -6.64
CA ARG A 253 0.44 -8.42 -7.01
C ARG A 253 0.48 -6.89 -7.13
N SER A 254 0.94 -6.19 -6.09
CA SER A 254 1.02 -4.73 -6.05
C SER A 254 2.00 -4.17 -7.09
N LEU A 255 3.04 -4.93 -7.45
CA LEU A 255 3.95 -4.59 -8.56
C LEU A 255 3.22 -4.37 -9.91
N VAL A 256 2.08 -5.04 -10.13
CA VAL A 256 1.32 -4.94 -11.39
C VAL A 256 0.84 -3.52 -11.67
N ALA A 257 0.54 -2.71 -10.65
CA ALA A 257 0.13 -1.31 -10.85
C ALA A 257 1.18 -0.53 -11.65
N TYR A 258 2.45 -0.72 -11.31
CA TYR A 258 3.58 -0.03 -11.92
C TYR A 258 3.92 -0.62 -13.30
N GLU A 259 3.76 -1.94 -13.47
CA GLU A 259 3.86 -2.59 -14.79
C GLU A 259 2.78 -2.09 -15.77
N ALA A 260 1.63 -1.68 -15.23
CA ALA A 260 0.47 -1.16 -15.95
C ALA A 260 0.45 0.38 -16.12
N GLY A 261 1.42 1.09 -15.54
CA GLY A 261 1.64 2.52 -15.80
C GLY A 261 1.59 3.45 -14.58
N ALA A 262 1.41 2.93 -13.36
CA ALA A 262 1.59 3.72 -12.14
C ALA A 262 3.06 4.15 -11.96
N ALA A 263 3.28 5.32 -11.36
CA ALA A 263 4.60 5.93 -11.21
C ALA A 263 5.06 6.05 -9.74
N GLY A 264 4.22 5.68 -8.78
CA GLY A 264 4.43 5.99 -7.37
C GLY A 264 3.95 7.42 -7.02
N PRO A 265 3.94 7.78 -5.73
CA PRO A 265 4.23 6.92 -4.59
C PRO A 265 3.16 5.84 -4.36
N GLY A 266 3.57 4.61 -4.05
CA GLY A 266 2.66 3.56 -3.59
C GLY A 266 1.88 3.96 -2.33
N LYS A 267 0.75 3.28 -2.04
CA LYS A 267 -0.09 3.53 -0.85
C LYS A 267 0.65 3.21 0.46
N ASP A 268 0.36 3.98 1.50
CA ASP A 268 0.96 3.88 2.84
C ASP A 268 0.81 2.50 3.49
N CYS A 269 -0.41 1.97 3.49
CA CYS A 269 -0.73 0.67 4.07
C CYS A 269 -0.21 -0.52 3.25
N GLY A 270 0.46 -0.26 2.12
CA GLY A 270 1.19 -1.24 1.33
C GLY A 270 2.54 -1.55 1.96
N TYR A 271 2.59 -2.32 3.06
CA TYR A 271 3.84 -2.74 3.70
C TYR A 271 4.77 -3.52 2.74
N GLU A 272 4.22 -4.16 1.70
CA GLU A 272 5.00 -4.81 0.65
C GLU A 272 5.78 -3.84 -0.26
N ASN A 273 5.52 -2.53 -0.16
CA ASN A 273 6.11 -1.54 -1.04
C ASN A 273 7.64 -1.45 -0.91
N THR A 274 8.25 -1.88 0.19
CA THR A 274 9.73 -1.99 0.25
C THR A 274 10.24 -3.00 -0.78
N ILE A 275 9.54 -4.12 -0.97
CA ILE A 275 9.86 -5.12 -2.01
C ILE A 275 9.58 -4.51 -3.39
N VAL A 276 8.43 -3.89 -3.58
CA VAL A 276 8.06 -3.24 -4.86
C VAL A 276 9.09 -2.18 -5.26
N LYS A 277 9.51 -1.30 -4.35
CA LYS A 277 10.52 -0.26 -4.58
C LYS A 277 11.81 -0.86 -5.09
N SER A 278 12.26 -1.99 -4.53
CA SER A 278 13.49 -2.66 -4.98
C SER A 278 13.45 -3.08 -6.46
N ILE A 279 12.27 -3.39 -6.97
CA ILE A 279 12.04 -3.88 -8.35
C ILE A 279 11.72 -2.71 -9.30
N ALA A 280 10.72 -1.90 -8.95
CA ALA A 280 10.19 -0.85 -9.82
C ALA A 280 10.97 0.47 -9.73
N GLY A 281 11.70 0.71 -8.64
CA GLY A 281 12.50 1.93 -8.46
C GLY A 281 11.67 3.20 -8.20
N VAL A 282 10.37 3.05 -8.03
CA VAL A 282 9.40 4.13 -7.75
C VAL A 282 9.44 4.57 -6.29
N PRO A 283 9.01 5.80 -5.98
CA PRO A 283 8.79 6.21 -4.59
C PRO A 283 7.64 5.42 -3.96
N ILE A 284 7.62 5.36 -2.62
CA ILE A 284 6.60 4.65 -1.84
C ILE A 284 6.19 5.46 -0.61
N ALA A 285 4.90 5.42 -0.24
CA ALA A 285 4.47 5.77 1.10
C ALA A 285 4.58 4.53 2.02
N GLN A 286 4.80 4.78 3.31
CA GLN A 286 4.82 3.76 4.37
C GLN A 286 4.19 4.32 5.64
N GLU A 287 3.75 3.42 6.51
CA GLU A 287 3.18 3.70 7.83
C GLU A 287 3.72 2.73 8.88
N GLY A 288 3.58 3.05 10.16
CA GLY A 288 4.09 2.22 11.26
C GLY A 288 3.92 2.89 12.62
N LYS A 289 5.01 3.26 13.30
CA LYS A 289 4.91 3.77 14.70
C LYS A 289 4.00 5.01 14.84
N THR A 290 3.88 5.81 13.77
CA THR A 290 3.13 7.07 13.75
C THR A 290 1.76 6.92 13.04
N SER A 291 1.36 5.68 12.74
CA SER A 291 -0.02 5.30 12.34
C SER A 291 -0.75 4.51 13.42
N THR A 292 -0.27 4.57 14.67
CA THR A 292 -0.91 3.91 15.82
C THR A 292 -2.32 4.44 16.15
N CYS A 293 -2.73 5.57 15.56
CA CYS A 293 -4.11 6.03 15.58
C CYS A 293 -5.07 5.11 14.81
N ALA A 294 -4.59 4.41 13.79
CA ALA A 294 -5.39 3.47 13.01
C ALA A 294 -5.30 2.05 13.60
N HIS A 295 -4.08 1.55 13.79
CA HIS A 295 -3.86 0.19 14.29
C HIS A 295 -2.46 0.00 14.89
N SER A 296 -2.31 -1.10 15.64
CA SER A 296 -1.00 -1.58 16.07
C SER A 296 -0.35 -2.42 14.96
N ASP A 297 0.98 -2.40 14.90
CA ASP A 297 1.79 -3.30 14.07
C ASP A 297 3.05 -3.78 14.84
N LEU A 298 3.87 -4.64 14.23
CA LEU A 298 5.11 -5.18 14.80
C LEU A 298 6.37 -4.76 14.02
N MET A 299 6.29 -3.66 13.27
CA MET A 299 7.34 -3.16 12.37
C MET A 299 7.40 -1.62 12.35
N GLY A 300 7.03 -0.97 13.46
CA GLY A 300 6.77 0.47 13.48
C GLY A 300 7.92 1.38 13.06
N ASN A 301 9.18 1.01 13.32
CA ASN A 301 10.34 1.75 12.85
C ASN A 301 10.87 1.22 11.51
N ILE A 302 10.98 -0.10 11.36
CA ILE A 302 11.68 -0.70 10.21
C ILE A 302 11.10 -0.27 8.86
N VAL A 303 9.80 -0.04 8.77
CA VAL A 303 9.11 0.49 7.58
C VAL A 303 9.56 1.89 7.14
N MET A 304 10.15 2.70 8.03
CA MET A 304 10.78 3.97 7.65
C MET A 304 12.08 3.78 6.84
N GLN A 305 12.69 2.60 6.83
CA GLN A 305 14.01 2.34 6.22
C GLN A 305 14.16 2.84 4.77
N CYS A 306 13.07 2.81 3.99
CA CYS A 306 13.09 3.12 2.56
C CYS A 306 11.86 3.94 2.13
N CYS A 307 11.11 4.53 3.07
CA CYS A 307 9.93 5.33 2.74
C CYS A 307 10.29 6.64 2.01
N ASP A 308 9.41 7.14 1.16
CA ASP A 308 9.52 8.47 0.54
C ASP A 308 8.42 9.40 1.06
N LEU A 309 7.24 8.85 1.34
CA LEU A 309 6.21 9.47 2.17
C LEU A 309 6.03 8.69 3.48
N TRP A 310 5.70 9.39 4.56
CA TRP A 310 5.48 8.81 5.89
C TRP A 310 4.08 9.16 6.41
N SER A 311 3.25 8.14 6.64
CA SER A 311 1.81 8.28 6.88
C SER A 311 1.36 7.84 8.27
N ASN A 312 0.22 8.39 8.69
CA ASN A 312 -0.51 7.98 9.90
C ASN A 312 -1.67 7.00 9.61
N GLU A 313 -1.78 6.44 8.40
CA GLU A 313 -2.85 5.55 7.92
C GLU A 313 -4.24 6.18 7.94
N SER A 314 -4.80 6.42 9.13
CA SER A 314 -6.10 7.07 9.29
C SER A 314 -6.33 7.54 10.73
N VAL A 315 -7.07 8.63 10.89
CA VAL A 315 -7.56 9.11 12.19
C VAL A 315 -8.88 9.85 12.01
N GLU A 316 -9.85 9.60 12.88
CA GLU A 316 -11.08 10.38 12.87
C GLU A 316 -10.78 11.86 13.19
N TYR A 317 -11.41 12.77 12.46
CA TYR A 317 -11.27 14.21 12.71
C TYR A 317 -12.05 14.65 13.95
N HIS A 318 -11.34 14.95 15.05
CA HIS A 318 -11.91 15.53 16.27
C HIS A 318 -10.87 16.37 17.03
N GLY A 319 -11.25 16.89 18.20
CA GLY A 319 -10.39 17.73 19.04
C GLY A 319 -9.63 16.91 20.09
N GLU A 320 -8.35 17.26 20.24
CA GLU A 320 -7.42 16.77 21.26
C GLU A 320 -6.92 17.95 22.11
N PHE A 321 -6.19 17.69 23.21
CA PHE A 321 -5.59 18.79 23.98
C PHE A 321 -4.56 19.60 23.18
N GLY A 322 -3.90 18.98 22.20
CA GLY A 322 -2.84 19.60 21.37
C GLY A 322 -3.34 20.35 20.13
N GLY A 323 -4.64 20.36 19.86
CA GLY A 323 -5.23 20.83 18.60
C GLY A 323 -6.21 19.81 18.04
N THR A 324 -6.48 19.83 16.74
CA THR A 324 -7.27 18.75 16.13
C THR A 324 -6.41 17.52 15.85
N THR A 325 -7.02 16.34 15.75
CA THR A 325 -6.30 15.07 15.57
C THR A 325 -5.32 15.11 14.40
N VAL A 326 -5.76 15.66 13.27
CA VAL A 326 -4.93 15.80 12.06
C VAL A 326 -3.73 16.73 12.25
N GLN A 327 -3.81 17.69 13.17
CA GLN A 327 -2.66 18.53 13.54
C GLN A 327 -1.66 17.75 14.39
N CYS A 328 -2.14 16.99 15.38
CA CYS A 328 -1.27 16.23 16.28
C CYS A 328 -0.46 15.17 15.52
N TRP A 329 -1.12 14.39 14.66
CA TRP A 329 -0.44 13.37 13.86
C TRP A 329 0.39 13.98 12.73
N GLY A 330 -0.13 15.00 12.04
CA GLY A 330 0.63 15.71 11.00
C GLY A 330 1.94 16.30 11.53
N GLU A 331 1.92 16.94 12.71
CA GLU A 331 3.12 17.47 13.35
C GLU A 331 4.13 16.36 13.69
N THR A 332 3.64 15.22 14.19
CA THR A 332 4.51 14.08 14.55
C THR A 332 5.17 13.47 13.31
N LEU A 333 4.41 13.24 12.23
CA LEU A 333 4.93 12.76 10.94
C LEU A 333 5.97 13.73 10.37
N ALA A 334 5.71 15.04 10.45
CA ALA A 334 6.63 16.06 9.96
C ALA A 334 7.97 16.01 10.71
N TYR A 335 7.98 15.76 12.02
CA TYR A 335 9.23 15.60 12.78
C TYR A 335 9.97 14.29 12.46
N ASP A 336 9.27 13.19 12.23
CA ASP A 336 9.89 11.95 11.74
C ASP A 336 10.59 12.19 10.39
N CYS A 337 9.91 12.85 9.45
CA CYS A 337 10.49 13.25 8.17
C CYS A 337 11.67 14.22 8.33
N ALA A 338 11.58 15.19 9.25
CA ALA A 338 12.68 16.12 9.51
C ALA A 338 13.95 15.38 9.99
N LEU A 339 13.82 14.37 10.86
CA LEU A 339 14.95 13.55 11.29
C LEU A 339 15.58 12.78 10.12
N MET A 340 14.75 12.16 9.27
CA MET A 340 15.21 11.48 8.06
C MET A 340 15.92 12.45 7.10
N ASN A 341 15.37 13.65 6.90
CA ASN A 341 15.96 14.66 6.01
C ASN A 341 17.30 15.18 6.52
N VAL A 342 17.45 15.40 7.84
CA VAL A 342 18.76 15.74 8.43
C VAL A 342 19.78 14.61 8.23
N ALA A 343 19.36 13.34 8.29
CA ALA A 343 20.24 12.22 8.01
C ALA A 343 20.68 12.20 6.54
N LEU A 344 19.78 12.49 5.59
CA LEU A 344 20.10 12.63 4.16
C LEU A 344 21.10 13.77 3.91
N ASP A 345 20.86 14.95 4.47
CA ASP A 345 21.71 16.13 4.27
C ASP A 345 23.10 15.99 4.89
N SER A 346 23.21 15.22 5.98
CA SER A 346 24.47 14.99 6.69
C SER A 346 25.25 13.76 6.20
N GLY A 347 24.71 12.98 5.25
CA GLY A 347 25.32 11.74 4.76
C GLY A 347 25.26 10.58 5.75
N ASN A 348 24.33 10.62 6.72
CA ASN A 348 24.11 9.59 7.74
C ASN A 348 22.85 8.74 7.47
N GLU A 349 22.25 8.85 6.29
CA GLU A 349 20.98 8.21 5.96
C GLU A 349 21.04 6.68 6.12
N LYS A 350 22.16 6.06 5.72
CA LYS A 350 22.35 4.60 5.84
C LYS A 350 22.45 4.15 7.30
N ILE A 351 23.11 4.95 8.14
CA ILE A 351 23.21 4.68 9.58
C ILE A 351 21.83 4.73 10.22
N LEU A 352 21.04 5.77 9.94
CA LEU A 352 19.70 5.90 10.48
C LEU A 352 18.77 4.79 9.95
N ARG A 353 18.81 4.49 8.65
CA ARG A 353 18.08 3.36 8.04
C ARG A 353 18.39 2.06 8.78
N ASP A 354 19.66 1.76 9.00
CA ASP A 354 20.08 0.52 9.65
C ASP A 354 19.67 0.50 11.13
N MET A 355 19.59 1.65 11.80
CA MET A 355 19.03 1.76 13.15
C MET A 355 17.52 1.46 13.18
N PHE A 356 16.75 1.96 12.21
CA PHE A 356 15.33 1.62 12.09
C PHE A 356 15.15 0.11 11.93
N VAL A 357 15.93 -0.50 11.04
CA VAL A 357 15.95 -1.96 10.85
C VAL A 357 16.30 -2.69 12.14
N ALA A 358 17.42 -2.34 12.77
CA ALA A 358 17.91 -3.01 13.97
C ALA A 358 16.89 -2.99 15.12
N SER A 359 16.01 -1.98 15.15
CA SER A 359 15.03 -1.83 16.22
C SER A 359 13.89 -2.86 16.18
N ASP A 360 13.52 -3.37 14.99
CA ASP A 360 12.37 -4.27 14.82
C ASP A 360 12.69 -5.58 14.10
N ILE A 361 13.86 -5.72 13.47
CA ILE A 361 14.17 -6.88 12.60
C ILE A 361 13.94 -8.23 13.30
N TYR A 362 14.13 -8.33 14.61
CA TYR A 362 13.90 -9.58 15.37
C TYR A 362 12.60 -9.57 16.21
N ARG A 363 11.74 -8.57 16.04
CA ARG A 363 10.46 -8.47 16.77
C ARG A 363 9.46 -9.52 16.32
N ASP A 364 9.41 -9.76 15.01
CA ASP A 364 8.46 -10.67 14.37
C ASP A 364 8.96 -11.13 13.00
N ALA A 365 8.47 -12.26 12.51
CA ALA A 365 8.78 -12.74 11.15
C ALA A 365 8.37 -11.73 10.06
N GLN A 366 7.28 -10.97 10.27
CA GLN A 366 6.81 -9.95 9.33
C GLN A 366 7.83 -8.84 9.14
N GLY A 367 8.32 -8.25 10.24
CA GLY A 367 9.40 -7.26 10.20
C GLY A 367 10.71 -7.84 9.67
N TYR A 368 11.05 -9.08 10.04
CA TYR A 368 12.28 -9.73 9.60
C TYR A 368 12.41 -9.80 8.08
N VAL A 369 11.35 -10.25 7.39
CA VAL A 369 11.38 -10.37 5.92
C VAL A 369 11.26 -9.01 5.24
N LEU A 370 10.54 -8.05 5.82
CA LEU A 370 10.42 -6.70 5.26
C LEU A 370 11.65 -5.82 5.45
N ALA A 371 12.63 -6.23 6.27
CA ALA A 371 13.95 -5.58 6.32
C ALA A 371 14.55 -5.45 4.92
N TYR A 372 15.06 -4.27 4.54
CA TYR A 372 15.44 -3.95 3.17
C TYR A 372 16.39 -4.98 2.49
N PRO A 373 17.35 -5.64 3.19
CA PRO A 373 18.15 -6.69 2.56
C PRO A 373 17.34 -7.92 2.19
N ASN A 374 16.38 -8.30 3.04
CA ASN A 374 15.50 -9.44 2.85
C ASN A 374 14.39 -9.12 1.84
N ALA A 375 13.81 -7.93 1.91
CA ALA A 375 12.85 -7.44 0.93
C ALA A 375 13.45 -7.40 -0.49
N TYR A 376 14.72 -6.98 -0.62
CA TYR A 376 15.45 -7.02 -1.88
C TYR A 376 15.62 -8.45 -2.41
N ARG A 377 15.95 -9.42 -1.54
CA ARG A 377 16.02 -10.86 -1.93
C ARG A 377 14.69 -11.39 -2.46
N VAL A 378 13.58 -11.06 -1.80
CA VAL A 378 12.24 -11.41 -2.30
C VAL A 378 12.00 -10.75 -3.66
N GLY A 379 12.41 -9.50 -3.83
CA GLY A 379 12.31 -8.82 -5.12
C GLY A 379 13.11 -9.50 -6.23
N GLN A 380 14.30 -10.04 -5.94
CA GLN A 380 15.08 -10.83 -6.89
C GLN A 380 14.36 -12.11 -7.31
N ALA A 381 13.73 -12.80 -6.36
CA ALA A 381 12.94 -14.00 -6.63
C ALA A 381 11.73 -13.72 -7.53
N ILE A 382 11.06 -12.58 -7.33
CA ILE A 382 9.97 -12.11 -8.19
C ILE A 382 10.49 -11.77 -9.60
N ALA A 383 11.55 -10.96 -9.69
CA ALA A 383 12.06 -10.48 -10.96
C ALA A 383 12.59 -11.60 -11.88
N THR A 384 13.09 -12.70 -11.30
CA THR A 384 13.62 -13.87 -12.03
C THR A 384 12.60 -14.45 -13.01
N ASP A 385 11.35 -14.59 -12.58
CA ASP A 385 10.24 -15.09 -13.40
C ASP A 385 9.19 -14.00 -13.65
N GLY A 386 9.62 -12.74 -13.75
CA GLY A 386 8.74 -11.56 -13.75
C GLY A 386 7.64 -11.55 -14.82
N ASN A 387 7.80 -12.31 -15.92
CA ASN A 387 6.79 -12.44 -16.97
C ASN A 387 5.62 -13.39 -16.61
N ASP A 388 5.79 -14.25 -15.59
CA ASP A 388 4.77 -15.18 -15.14
C ASP A 388 4.26 -14.77 -13.75
N ILE A 389 3.07 -14.18 -13.72
CA ILE A 389 2.40 -13.72 -12.49
C ILE A 389 2.21 -14.84 -11.45
N TYR A 390 2.08 -16.11 -11.87
CA TYR A 390 1.98 -17.23 -10.95
C TYR A 390 3.35 -17.60 -10.39
N LEU A 391 4.31 -17.87 -11.27
CA LEU A 391 5.63 -18.38 -10.86
C LEU A 391 6.39 -17.34 -10.03
N ARG A 392 6.34 -16.06 -10.41
CA ARG A 392 6.98 -14.99 -9.63
C ARG A 392 6.41 -14.84 -8.21
N ALA A 393 5.10 -15.04 -8.06
CA ALA A 393 4.43 -14.99 -6.76
C ALA A 393 4.75 -16.23 -5.92
N LYS A 394 4.82 -17.41 -6.54
CA LYS A 394 5.29 -18.65 -5.89
C LYS A 394 6.74 -18.50 -5.42
N ASN A 395 7.61 -17.94 -6.26
CA ASN A 395 9.01 -17.68 -5.92
C ASN A 395 9.13 -16.73 -4.72
N ALA A 396 8.30 -15.69 -4.66
CA ALA A 396 8.27 -14.77 -3.51
C ALA A 396 7.94 -15.51 -2.21
N ALA A 397 6.93 -16.39 -2.23
CA ALA A 397 6.53 -17.19 -1.07
C ALA A 397 7.65 -18.16 -0.63
N ILE A 398 8.30 -18.85 -1.58
CA ILE A 398 9.40 -19.78 -1.29
C ILE A 398 10.61 -19.02 -0.71
N GLU A 399 10.97 -17.88 -1.29
CA GLU A 399 12.09 -17.08 -0.79
C GLU A 399 11.79 -16.48 0.59
N CYS A 400 10.55 -16.07 0.84
CA CYS A 400 10.09 -15.68 2.18
C CYS A 400 10.34 -16.80 3.19
N ILE A 401 9.95 -18.03 2.87
CA ILE A 401 10.13 -19.19 3.74
C ILE A 401 11.62 -19.44 4.00
N ASN A 402 12.46 -19.38 2.97
CA ASN A 402 13.91 -19.55 3.12
C ASN A 402 14.52 -18.48 4.05
N ILE A 403 14.13 -17.21 3.86
CA ILE A 403 14.59 -16.09 4.69
C ILE A 403 14.20 -16.32 6.16
N VAL A 404 12.95 -16.71 6.43
CA VAL A 404 12.49 -16.97 7.80
C VAL A 404 13.22 -18.17 8.42
N GLU A 405 13.43 -19.26 7.67
CA GLU A 405 14.18 -20.43 8.15
C GLU A 405 15.65 -20.10 8.45
N GLU A 406 16.29 -19.26 7.64
CA GLU A 406 17.64 -18.75 7.88
C GLU A 406 17.68 -17.88 9.14
N GLY A 407 16.72 -16.95 9.27
CA GLY A 407 16.59 -16.09 10.45
C GLY A 407 16.39 -16.87 11.74
N ALA A 408 15.56 -17.92 11.70
CA ALA A 408 15.24 -18.78 12.83
C ALA A 408 16.40 -19.68 13.28
N LYS A 409 17.40 -19.92 12.41
CA LYS A 409 18.69 -20.51 12.81
C LYS A 409 19.60 -19.50 13.50
N GLY A 410 19.31 -18.21 13.35
CA GLY A 410 20.03 -17.09 13.93
C GLY A 410 19.33 -16.54 15.18
N LYS A 411 18.95 -15.25 15.12
CA LYS A 411 18.38 -14.50 16.26
C LYS A 411 16.87 -14.30 16.18
N LEU A 412 16.22 -14.66 15.07
CA LEU A 412 14.76 -14.58 14.98
C LEU A 412 14.17 -15.71 15.83
N GLU A 413 13.42 -15.37 16.86
CA GLU A 413 12.77 -16.36 17.71
C GLU A 413 11.38 -16.65 17.17
N LEU A 414 11.12 -17.93 16.84
CA LEU A 414 9.79 -18.40 16.46
C LEU A 414 9.22 -19.29 17.56
N SER A 415 7.93 -19.16 17.83
CA SER A 415 7.21 -20.15 18.61
C SER A 415 7.18 -21.50 17.87
N ARG A 416 6.94 -22.59 18.61
CA ARG A 416 6.75 -23.92 18.00
C ARG A 416 5.56 -23.94 17.03
N PHE A 417 4.55 -23.12 17.29
CA PHE A 417 3.37 -22.99 16.44
C PHE A 417 3.74 -22.36 15.10
N GLU A 418 4.45 -21.23 15.12
CA GLU A 418 4.91 -20.53 13.92
C GLU A 418 5.89 -21.36 13.10
N ALA A 419 6.83 -22.05 13.75
CA ALA A 419 7.77 -22.93 13.08
C ALA A 419 7.07 -24.11 12.39
N LYS A 420 6.03 -24.68 13.03
CA LYS A 420 5.22 -25.75 12.42
C LYS A 420 4.40 -25.24 11.24
N ALA A 421 3.74 -24.09 11.38
CA ALA A 421 2.97 -23.48 10.31
C ALA A 421 3.83 -23.14 9.09
N LEU A 422 5.05 -22.63 9.32
CA LEU A 422 6.03 -22.36 8.26
C LEU A 422 6.44 -23.64 7.52
N ALA A 423 6.72 -24.73 8.26
CA ALA A 423 7.09 -26.01 7.66
C ALA A 423 5.95 -26.62 6.83
N ASP A 424 4.70 -26.49 7.29
CA ASP A 424 3.53 -26.95 6.55
C ASP A 424 3.31 -26.12 5.28
N ALA A 425 3.46 -24.80 5.37
CA ALA A 425 3.40 -23.92 4.21
C ALA A 425 4.48 -24.27 3.18
N LYS A 426 5.72 -24.51 3.62
CA LYS A 426 6.82 -24.96 2.75
C LYS A 426 6.47 -26.22 1.98
N ALA A 427 6.02 -27.26 2.68
CA ALA A 427 5.62 -28.51 2.04
C ALA A 427 4.47 -28.29 1.04
N ALA A 428 3.53 -27.39 1.33
CA ALA A 428 2.45 -27.03 0.41
C ALA A 428 2.98 -26.35 -0.86
N PHE A 429 3.85 -25.35 -0.76
CA PHE A 429 4.42 -24.64 -1.92
C PHE A 429 5.34 -25.53 -2.77
N GLU A 430 6.18 -26.36 -2.13
CA GLU A 430 7.06 -27.30 -2.83
C GLU A 430 6.28 -28.38 -3.59
N ALA A 431 5.07 -28.72 -3.14
CA ALA A 431 4.19 -29.67 -3.82
C ALA A 431 3.40 -29.05 -4.99
N LEU A 432 3.36 -27.72 -5.13
CA LEU A 432 2.67 -27.06 -6.25
C LEU A 432 3.43 -27.31 -7.56
N THR A 433 2.68 -27.53 -8.64
CA THR A 433 3.24 -27.59 -10.01
C THR A 433 3.92 -26.29 -10.41
N ASP A 434 4.92 -26.34 -11.29
CA ASP A 434 5.46 -25.13 -11.95
C ASP A 434 4.67 -24.77 -13.22
N ASP A 435 3.79 -25.66 -13.68
CA ASP A 435 2.88 -25.40 -14.80
C ASP A 435 1.74 -24.48 -14.36
N LYS A 436 1.79 -23.22 -14.79
CA LYS A 436 0.77 -22.21 -14.55
C LYS A 436 -0.62 -22.66 -14.98
N GLU A 437 -0.78 -23.21 -16.18
CA GLU A 437 -2.11 -23.58 -16.69
C GLU A 437 -2.74 -24.68 -15.83
N LYS A 438 -1.92 -25.64 -15.42
CA LYS A 438 -2.34 -26.70 -14.51
C LYS A 438 -2.75 -26.15 -13.14
N PHE A 439 -1.94 -25.28 -12.54
CA PHE A 439 -2.26 -24.64 -11.26
C PHE A 439 -3.58 -23.84 -11.35
N MET A 440 -3.72 -23.01 -12.38
CA MET A 440 -4.91 -22.22 -12.66
C MET A 440 -6.16 -23.08 -12.78
N SER A 441 -6.10 -24.14 -13.59
CA SER A 441 -7.23 -25.05 -13.80
C SER A 441 -7.67 -25.77 -12.52
N ASP A 442 -6.70 -26.21 -11.71
CA ASP A 442 -6.97 -26.92 -10.46
C ASP A 442 -7.59 -25.97 -9.42
N CYS A 443 -7.04 -24.77 -9.26
CA CYS A 443 -7.58 -23.74 -8.37
C CYS A 443 -8.96 -23.26 -8.81
N LEU A 444 -9.17 -23.00 -10.10
CA LEU A 444 -10.48 -22.62 -10.64
C LEU A 444 -11.55 -23.67 -10.33
N THR A 445 -11.22 -24.95 -10.54
CA THR A 445 -12.13 -26.06 -10.24
C THR A 445 -12.44 -26.14 -8.75
N LYS A 446 -11.41 -26.08 -7.90
CA LYS A 446 -11.54 -26.17 -6.44
C LYS A 446 -12.35 -25.01 -5.87
N TYR A 447 -11.94 -23.77 -6.12
CA TYR A 447 -12.55 -22.61 -5.47
C TYR A 447 -13.94 -22.27 -6.01
N LYS A 448 -14.27 -22.65 -7.25
CA LYS A 448 -15.66 -22.59 -7.74
C LYS A 448 -16.60 -23.52 -6.96
N GLN A 449 -16.09 -24.64 -6.45
CA GLN A 449 -16.87 -25.57 -5.62
C GLN A 449 -16.90 -25.15 -4.15
N GLU A 450 -15.78 -24.67 -3.63
CA GLU A 450 -15.62 -24.38 -2.19
C GLU A 450 -16.09 -22.97 -1.79
N VAL A 451 -15.97 -21.98 -2.68
CA VAL A 451 -16.27 -20.56 -2.42
C VAL A 451 -17.47 -20.15 -3.26
N LYS A 452 -18.68 -20.23 -2.68
CA LYS A 452 -19.94 -19.98 -3.42
C LYS A 452 -20.06 -18.57 -4.01
N VAL A 453 -19.41 -17.59 -3.38
CA VAL A 453 -19.40 -16.18 -3.80
C VAL A 453 -18.31 -15.88 -4.84
N PHE A 454 -17.39 -16.82 -5.10
CA PHE A 454 -16.38 -16.67 -6.15
C PHE A 454 -17.02 -16.76 -7.54
N LYS A 455 -16.79 -15.72 -8.34
CA LYS A 455 -17.32 -15.54 -9.69
C LYS A 455 -16.14 -15.46 -10.67
N PRO A 456 -15.80 -16.55 -11.39
CA PRO A 456 -14.70 -16.56 -12.36
C PRO A 456 -14.78 -15.44 -13.41
N GLU A 457 -16.00 -15.02 -13.77
CA GLU A 457 -16.27 -13.92 -14.69
C GLU A 457 -15.70 -12.56 -14.24
N ASN A 458 -15.40 -12.38 -12.95
CA ASN A 458 -14.69 -11.17 -12.47
C ASN A 458 -13.25 -11.08 -13.00
N TYR A 459 -12.67 -12.20 -13.46
CA TYR A 459 -11.27 -12.32 -13.87
C TYR A 459 -11.12 -12.82 -15.32
N ASP A 460 -12.19 -12.79 -16.12
CA ASP A 460 -12.26 -13.40 -17.46
C ASP A 460 -11.92 -14.91 -17.50
N LEU A 461 -12.32 -15.67 -16.46
CA LEU A 461 -12.05 -17.11 -16.32
C LEU A 461 -13.27 -18.02 -16.48
#